data_AF-A0AAU6WVT2-F1
#
_entry.id   AF-A0AAU6WVT2-F1
#
_cell.length_a   1.000
_cell.length_b   1.000
_cell.length_c   1.000
_cell.angle_alpha   90.00
_cell.angle_beta   90.00
_cell.angle_gamma   90.00
#
_symmetry.space_group_name_H-M   'P 1'
#
loop_
_entity.id
_entity.type
_entity.pdbx_description
1 polymer ?
#
loop_
_entity_poly.entity_id
_entity_poly.type
_entity_poly.pdbx_seq_one_letter_code
_entity_poly.pdbx_strand_id
1 'polypeptide(L)'
;MYKAVLADGTDVILKIKKPDVQTLIEDDLLLIKDLEKLVSSYSEIGEKLNLKQAISTFEKSLLEEVSLINEKENILQFRRNFKNSKETYVPKVYEDYSNNNVLCMEFIEGIKVTDTKTLLEYDIDPVYISETGLRLFVSQILDYGFFHADPHAGNILVKKTEKWCSSILGLSERFRRMIRKSWKTSL
;
A
#
# COMPACT_ATOMS: atom_id res chain seq x y z
N MET A 1 -8.75 10.57 5.19
CA MET A 1 -7.83 11.36 4.34
C MET A 1 -8.45 12.72 4.13
N TYR A 2 -7.64 13.76 4.10
CA TYR A 2 -8.09 15.14 3.99
C TYR A 2 -7.28 15.87 2.93
N LYS A 3 -7.93 16.65 2.06
CA LYS A 3 -7.24 17.59 1.19
C LYS A 3 -6.87 18.83 2.00
N ALA A 4 -5.65 19.31 1.83
CA ALA A 4 -5.13 20.51 2.48
C ALA A 4 -4.24 21.29 1.50
N VAL A 5 -3.85 22.50 1.92
CA VAL A 5 -2.95 23.38 1.16
C VAL A 5 -1.80 23.76 2.08
N LEU A 6 -0.57 23.60 1.61
CA LEU A 6 0.63 24.03 2.33
C LEU A 6 0.74 25.57 2.35
N ALA A 7 1.59 26.10 3.23
CA ALA A 7 1.79 27.55 3.36
C ALA A 7 2.30 28.22 2.06
N ASP A 8 2.94 27.45 1.18
CA ASP A 8 3.42 27.89 -0.14
C ASP A 8 2.34 27.80 -1.25
N GLY A 9 1.11 27.39 -0.92
CA GLY A 9 0.00 27.23 -1.85
C GLY A 9 -0.09 25.85 -2.51
N THR A 10 0.78 24.90 -2.16
CA THR A 10 0.77 23.56 -2.76
C THR A 10 -0.37 22.69 -2.24
N ASP A 11 -1.16 22.09 -3.14
CA ASP A 11 -2.20 21.12 -2.80
C ASP A 11 -1.61 19.78 -2.33
N VAL A 12 -2.08 19.28 -1.18
CA VAL A 12 -1.63 18.02 -0.57
C VAL A 12 -2.78 17.17 -0.03
N ILE A 13 -2.52 15.87 0.13
CA ILE A 13 -3.36 14.94 0.89
C ILE A 13 -2.67 14.60 2.22
N LEU A 14 -3.44 14.72 3.29
CA LEU A 14 -3.07 14.28 4.63
C LEU A 14 -3.81 12.98 4.97
N LYS A 15 -3.06 11.90 5.14
CA LYS A 15 -3.55 10.66 5.75
C LYS A 15 -3.25 10.72 7.24
N ILE A 16 -4.30 10.73 8.06
CA ILE A 16 -4.19 10.85 9.52
C ILE A 16 -4.58 9.51 10.15
N LYS A 17 -3.73 9.00 11.03
CA LYS A 17 -4.00 7.81 11.84
C LYS A 17 -5.09 8.15 12.86
N LYS A 18 -6.08 7.26 13.02
CA LYS A 18 -7.09 7.43 14.07
C LYS A 18 -6.41 7.34 15.44
N PRO A 19 -6.71 8.26 16.38
CA PRO A 19 -6.00 8.37 17.66
C PRO A 19 -6.02 7.06 18.47
N ASP A 20 -7.14 6.34 18.47
CA ASP A 20 -7.32 5.16 19.32
C ASP A 20 -6.99 3.83 18.64
N VAL A 21 -6.54 3.85 17.38
CA VAL A 21 -6.38 2.60 16.61
C VAL A 21 -5.32 1.68 17.20
N GLN A 22 -4.29 2.26 17.83
CA GLN A 22 -3.22 1.46 18.43
C GLN A 22 -3.68 0.80 19.72
N THR A 23 -4.35 1.54 20.59
CA THR A 23 -4.94 1.01 21.83
C THR A 23 -5.96 -0.08 21.53
N LEU A 24 -6.85 0.13 20.56
CA LEU A 24 -7.84 -0.88 20.15
C LEU A 24 -7.17 -2.18 19.68
N ILE A 25 -6.09 -2.08 18.90
CA ILE A 25 -5.34 -3.26 18.44
C ILE A 25 -4.64 -3.96 19.59
N GLU A 26 -4.03 -3.20 20.50
CA GLU A 26 -3.37 -3.76 21.69
C GLU A 26 -4.38 -4.52 22.57
N ASP A 27 -5.56 -3.95 22.81
CA ASP A 27 -6.64 -4.57 23.58
C ASP A 27 -7.16 -5.86 22.90
N ASP A 28 -7.42 -5.81 21.59
CA ASP A 28 -7.89 -6.97 20.82
C ASP A 28 -6.84 -8.10 20.83
N LEU A 29 -5.56 -7.77 20.69
CA LEU A 29 -4.47 -8.74 20.73
C LEU A 29 -4.29 -9.37 22.11
N LEU A 30 -4.54 -8.63 23.19
CA LEU A 30 -4.53 -9.18 24.55
C LEU A 30 -5.63 -10.24 24.70
N LEU A 31 -6.85 -9.95 24.27
CA LEU A 31 -7.97 -10.90 24.29
C LEU A 31 -7.65 -12.17 23.50
N ILE A 32 -7.09 -12.04 22.30
CA ILE A 32 -6.71 -13.17 21.44
C ILE A 32 -5.62 -14.02 22.11
N LYS A 33 -4.63 -13.39 22.75
CA LYS A 33 -3.55 -14.11 23.46
C LYS A 33 -4.08 -14.84 24.69
N ASP A 34 -5.07 -14.30 25.39
CA ASP A 34 -5.68 -14.98 26.54
C ASP A 34 -6.55 -16.16 26.11
N LEU A 35 -7.30 -16.03 25.01
CA LEU A 35 -8.00 -17.16 24.39
C LEU A 35 -7.03 -18.25 23.92
N GLU A 36 -5.88 -17.90 23.36
CA GLU A 36 -4.85 -18.86 22.98
C GLU A 36 -4.35 -19.67 24.17
N LYS A 37 -4.02 -19.01 25.30
CA LYS A 37 -3.62 -19.72 26.53
C LYS A 37 -4.69 -20.68 27.02
N LEU A 38 -5.97 -20.30 26.95
CA LEU A 38 -7.08 -21.16 27.34
C LEU A 38 -7.18 -22.38 26.40
N VAL A 39 -7.16 -22.19 25.09
CA VAL A 39 -7.27 -23.31 24.13
C VAL A 39 -6.07 -24.26 24.21
N SER A 40 -4.86 -23.71 24.35
CA SER A 40 -3.61 -24.48 24.48
C SER A 40 -3.52 -25.24 25.80
N SER A 41 -4.20 -24.79 26.87
CA SER A 41 -4.23 -25.50 28.16
C SER A 41 -5.25 -26.64 28.23
N TYR A 42 -6.32 -26.59 27.42
CA TYR A 42 -7.39 -27.61 27.40
C TYR A 42 -7.28 -28.61 26.24
N SER A 43 -6.43 -28.40 25.25
CA SER A 43 -6.30 -29.34 24.12
C SER A 43 -4.88 -29.39 23.53
N GLU A 44 -4.41 -30.60 23.18
CA GLU A 44 -3.23 -30.80 22.32
C GLU A 44 -3.37 -30.18 20.92
N ILE A 45 -4.57 -29.70 20.57
CA ILE A 45 -4.89 -29.11 19.27
C ILE A 45 -4.18 -27.76 19.09
N GLY A 46 -4.00 -26.98 20.17
CA GLY A 46 -3.28 -25.69 20.14
C GLY A 46 -1.81 -25.84 19.75
N GLU A 47 -1.13 -26.85 20.32
CA GLU A 47 0.26 -27.18 19.97
C GLU A 47 0.38 -27.73 18.54
N LYS A 48 -0.54 -28.60 18.11
CA LYS A 48 -0.53 -29.16 16.73
C LYS A 48 -0.77 -28.11 15.64
N LEU A 49 -1.44 -27.00 15.97
CA LEU A 49 -1.75 -25.92 15.04
C LEU A 49 -0.75 -24.74 15.08
N ASN A 50 0.28 -24.78 15.92
CA ASN A 50 1.22 -23.66 16.11
C ASN A 50 0.50 -22.32 16.34
N LEU A 51 -0.63 -22.34 17.07
CA LEU A 51 -1.54 -21.19 17.18
C LEU A 51 -0.85 -19.93 17.70
N LYS A 52 0.05 -20.10 18.67
CA LYS A 52 0.91 -19.03 19.20
C LYS A 52 1.74 -18.34 18.13
N GLN A 53 2.32 -19.11 17.20
CA GLN A 53 3.12 -18.57 16.11
C GLN A 53 2.26 -17.84 15.07
N ALA A 54 1.06 -18.36 14.80
CA ALA A 54 0.08 -17.70 13.95
C ALA A 54 -0.32 -16.32 14.53
N ILE A 55 -0.64 -16.26 15.82
CA ILE A 55 -1.02 -15.01 16.51
C ILE A 55 0.13 -14.02 16.54
N SER A 56 1.36 -14.46 16.84
CA SER A 56 2.52 -13.57 16.81
C SER A 56 2.79 -13.01 15.41
N THR A 57 2.60 -13.82 14.36
CA THR A 57 2.73 -13.37 12.98
C THR A 57 1.62 -12.36 12.62
N PHE A 58 0.40 -12.61 13.08
CA PHE A 58 -0.74 -11.71 12.89
C PHE A 58 -0.54 -10.36 13.58
N GLU A 59 -0.14 -10.37 14.86
CA GLU A 59 0.22 -9.17 15.63
C GLU A 59 1.26 -8.32 14.89
N LYS A 60 2.37 -8.96 14.47
CA LYS A 60 3.42 -8.26 13.71
C LYS A 60 2.86 -7.66 12.42
N SER A 61 2.07 -8.42 11.68
CA SER A 61 1.47 -7.95 10.43
C SER A 61 0.52 -6.77 10.64
N LEU A 62 -0.29 -6.78 11.71
CA LEU A 62 -1.20 -5.68 12.04
C LEU A 62 -0.43 -4.40 12.41
N LEU A 63 0.59 -4.53 13.25
CA LEU A 63 1.42 -3.38 13.64
C LEU A 63 2.14 -2.77 12.44
N GLU A 64 2.62 -3.61 11.51
CA GLU A 64 3.23 -3.15 10.26
C GLU A 64 2.26 -2.37 9.37
N GLU A 65 0.99 -2.78 9.28
CA GLU A 65 -0.05 -2.11 8.48
C GLU A 65 -0.45 -0.74 9.03
N VAL A 66 -0.41 -0.57 10.34
CA VAL A 66 -0.90 0.64 11.02
C VAL A 66 0.17 1.72 11.09
N SER A 67 1.42 1.39 10.75
CA SER A 67 2.51 2.36 10.72
C SER A 67 2.51 3.18 9.43
N LEU A 68 2.21 4.48 9.56
CA LEU A 68 2.34 5.42 8.44
C LEU A 68 3.81 5.67 8.05
N ILE A 69 4.78 5.36 8.92
CA ILE A 69 6.20 5.39 8.57
C ILE A 69 6.51 4.30 7.53
N ASN A 70 6.04 3.07 7.75
CA ASN A 70 6.23 2.00 6.77
C ASN A 70 5.61 2.37 5.41
N GLU A 71 4.40 2.95 5.43
CA GLU A 71 3.74 3.42 4.21
C GLU A 71 4.54 4.53 3.51
N LYS A 72 5.07 5.50 4.27
CA LYS A 72 5.95 6.56 3.77
C LYS A 72 7.17 5.96 3.04
N GLU A 73 7.89 5.03 3.68
CA GLU A 73 9.08 4.40 3.11
C GLU A 73 8.75 3.56 1.88
N ASN A 74 7.61 2.88 1.86
CA ASN A 74 7.14 2.13 0.70
C ASN A 74 6.89 3.06 -0.50
N ILE A 75 6.22 4.20 -0.29
CA ILE A 75 5.97 5.18 -1.36
C ILE A 75 7.29 5.76 -1.89
N LEU A 76 8.22 6.11 -0.99
CA LEU A 76 9.55 6.61 -1.39
C LEU A 76 10.32 5.57 -2.22
N GLN A 77 10.30 4.30 -1.80
CA GLN A 77 10.92 3.22 -2.56
C GLN A 77 10.26 3.04 -3.93
N PHE A 78 8.93 3.07 -3.97
CA PHE A 78 8.16 2.91 -5.20
C PHE A 78 8.46 4.05 -6.18
N ARG A 79 8.51 5.29 -5.69
CA ARG A 79 8.90 6.47 -6.47
C ARG A 79 10.33 6.37 -7.01
N ARG A 80 11.27 5.80 -6.25
CA ARG A 80 12.64 5.54 -6.73
C ARG A 80 12.66 4.52 -7.87
N ASN A 81 11.92 3.42 -7.73
CA ASN A 81 11.84 2.36 -8.75
C ASN A 81 11.33 2.91 -10.09
N PHE A 82 10.29 3.74 -10.03
CA PHE A 82 9.58 4.25 -11.22
C PHE A 82 9.96 5.67 -11.65
N LYS A 83 11.06 6.24 -11.12
CA LYS A 83 11.49 7.62 -11.39
C LYS A 83 11.57 7.97 -12.89
N ASN A 84 11.95 7.01 -13.74
CA ASN A 84 12.13 7.21 -15.17
C ASN A 84 11.00 6.58 -16.02
N SER A 85 9.95 6.07 -15.38
CA SER A 85 8.86 5.43 -16.10
C SER A 85 8.02 6.47 -16.83
N LYS A 86 7.64 6.15 -18.06
CA LYS A 86 6.64 6.89 -18.82
C LYS A 86 5.23 6.31 -18.64
N GLU A 87 5.08 5.23 -17.87
CA GLU A 87 3.79 4.56 -17.72
C GLU A 87 3.20 4.71 -16.32
N THR A 88 3.89 5.39 -15.40
CA THR A 88 3.41 5.54 -14.02
C THR A 88 3.99 6.79 -13.36
N TYR A 89 3.21 7.34 -12.43
CA TYR A 89 3.62 8.45 -11.58
C TYR A 89 3.27 8.14 -10.13
N VAL A 90 4.25 8.27 -9.25
CA VAL A 90 4.11 8.03 -7.82
C VAL A 90 4.11 9.38 -7.10
N PRO A 91 3.15 9.72 -6.24
CA PRO A 91 3.09 11.03 -5.59
C PRO A 91 4.37 11.37 -4.81
N LYS A 92 4.72 12.66 -4.78
CA LYS A 92 5.77 13.14 -3.88
C LYS A 92 5.29 13.02 -2.43
N VAL A 93 6.15 12.54 -1.55
CA VAL A 93 5.96 12.60 -0.10
C VAL A 93 6.63 13.86 0.43
N TYR A 94 5.96 14.57 1.34
CA TYR A 94 6.56 15.68 2.07
C TYR A 94 7.02 15.18 3.43
N GLU A 95 8.30 14.81 3.52
CA GLU A 95 8.86 14.15 4.69
C GLU A 95 8.82 15.02 5.95
N ASP A 96 9.06 16.33 5.82
CA ASP A 96 9.01 17.29 6.93
C ASP A 96 7.61 17.42 7.56
N TYR A 97 6.57 17.03 6.81
CA TYR A 97 5.18 17.02 7.26
C TYR A 97 4.64 15.61 7.51
N SER A 98 5.52 14.61 7.60
CA SER A 98 5.14 13.20 7.75
C SER A 98 5.78 12.55 8.98
N ASN A 99 4.97 11.83 9.76
CA ASN A 99 5.37 11.03 10.91
C ASN A 99 4.45 9.79 11.05
N ASN A 100 4.50 9.07 12.16
CA ASN A 100 3.70 7.85 12.32
C ASN A 100 2.18 8.09 12.46
N ASN A 101 1.76 9.33 12.71
CA ASN A 101 0.36 9.72 12.88
C ASN A 101 -0.19 10.50 11.69
N VAL A 102 0.66 11.13 10.89
CA VAL A 102 0.27 11.91 9.71
C VAL A 102 1.21 11.60 8.57
N LEU A 103 0.68 11.28 7.39
CA LEU A 103 1.43 11.15 6.15
C LEU A 103 0.95 12.22 5.16
N CYS A 104 1.87 13.09 4.74
CA CYS A 104 1.62 14.18 3.81
C CYS A 104 2.19 13.84 2.42
N MET A 105 1.33 13.86 1.41
CA MET A 105 1.69 13.55 0.03
C MET A 105 1.07 14.52 -0.95
N GLU A 106 1.65 14.62 -2.14
CA GLU A 106 1.15 15.40 -3.27
C GLU A 106 -0.30 15.03 -3.57
N PHE A 107 -1.16 16.03 -3.68
CA PHE A 107 -2.50 15.81 -4.22
C PHE A 107 -2.39 15.63 -5.74
N ILE A 108 -2.95 14.55 -6.24
CA ILE A 108 -3.02 14.33 -7.68
C ILE A 108 -4.47 14.22 -8.10
N GLU A 109 -4.84 15.06 -9.06
CA GLU A 109 -6.13 15.00 -9.71
C GLU A 109 -6.15 13.92 -10.80
N GLY A 110 -7.06 12.96 -10.68
CA GLY A 110 -7.24 11.88 -11.63
C GLY A 110 -8.64 11.26 -11.57
N ILE A 111 -8.94 10.45 -12.57
CA ILE A 111 -10.16 9.64 -12.70
C ILE A 111 -9.86 8.27 -12.10
N LYS A 112 -10.72 7.77 -11.21
CA LYS A 112 -10.56 6.40 -10.69
C LYS A 112 -10.64 5.38 -11.82
N VAL A 113 -9.75 4.40 -11.84
CA VAL A 113 -9.80 3.33 -12.86
C VAL A 113 -11.13 2.55 -12.84
N THR A 114 -11.82 2.52 -11.70
CA THR A 114 -13.15 1.90 -11.54
C THR A 114 -14.27 2.72 -12.17
N ASP A 115 -14.05 4.01 -12.48
CA ASP A 115 -15.03 4.89 -13.09
C ASP A 115 -14.95 4.82 -14.62
N THR A 116 -15.36 3.67 -15.17
CA THR A 116 -15.32 3.40 -16.61
C THR A 116 -16.12 4.40 -17.43
N LYS A 117 -17.19 4.97 -16.85
CA LYS A 117 -18.01 5.98 -17.52
C LYS A 117 -17.19 7.24 -17.77
N THR A 118 -16.57 7.80 -16.74
CA THR A 118 -15.75 9.00 -16.87
C THR A 118 -14.51 8.73 -17.74
N LEU A 119 -13.92 7.53 -17.68
CA LEU A 119 -12.81 7.18 -18.59
C LEU A 119 -13.24 7.25 -20.07
N LEU A 120 -14.40 6.69 -20.41
CA LEU A 120 -14.92 6.73 -21.78
C LEU A 120 -15.30 8.14 -22.23
N GLU A 121 -15.83 8.98 -21.34
CA GLU A 121 -16.10 10.40 -21.63
C GLU A 121 -14.84 11.19 -22.01
N TYR A 122 -13.68 10.77 -21.50
CA TYR A 122 -12.37 11.36 -21.81
C TYR A 122 -11.61 10.61 -22.91
N ASP A 123 -12.26 9.71 -23.66
CA ASP A 123 -11.65 8.87 -24.71
C ASP A 123 -10.46 8.02 -24.21
N ILE A 124 -10.54 7.58 -22.94
CA ILE A 124 -9.54 6.73 -22.31
C ILE A 124 -10.03 5.27 -22.37
N ASP A 125 -9.26 4.43 -23.05
CA ASP A 125 -9.55 3.00 -23.20
C ASP A 125 -9.26 2.21 -21.90
N PRO A 126 -10.27 1.60 -21.25
CA PRO A 126 -10.08 0.73 -20.08
C PRO A 126 -9.20 -0.49 -20.35
N VAL A 127 -9.16 -0.99 -21.60
CA VAL A 127 -8.30 -2.12 -21.99
C VAL A 127 -6.84 -1.71 -21.92
N TYR A 128 -6.48 -0.57 -22.51
CA TYR A 128 -5.14 -0.01 -22.43
C TYR A 128 -4.68 0.22 -20.98
N ILE A 129 -5.57 0.71 -20.12
CA ILE A 129 -5.28 0.88 -18.68
C ILE A 129 -4.98 -0.48 -18.02
N SER A 130 -5.79 -1.49 -18.33
CA SER A 130 -5.62 -2.84 -17.76
C SER A 130 -4.29 -3.48 -18.19
N GLU A 131 -3.93 -3.37 -19.47
CA GLU A 131 -2.65 -3.86 -20.00
C GLU A 131 -1.45 -3.14 -19.36
N THR A 132 -1.56 -1.82 -19.19
CA THR A 132 -0.54 -1.02 -18.53
C THR A 132 -0.40 -1.42 -17.06
N GLY A 133 -1.52 -1.60 -16.36
CA GLY A 133 -1.55 -2.07 -14.97
C GLY A 133 -0.87 -3.42 -14.80
N LEU A 134 -1.16 -4.38 -15.69
CA LEU A 134 -0.52 -5.70 -15.68
C LEU A 134 0.99 -5.60 -15.91
N ARG A 135 1.43 -4.80 -16.89
CA ARG A 135 2.86 -4.59 -17.17
C ARG A 135 3.59 -3.96 -15.98
N LEU A 136 3.01 -2.94 -15.35
CA LEU A 136 3.56 -2.33 -14.14
C LEU A 136 3.65 -3.34 -12.99
N PHE A 137 2.64 -4.17 -12.79
CA PHE A 137 2.64 -5.22 -11.78
C PHE A 137 3.75 -6.26 -12.02
N VAL A 138 3.91 -6.70 -13.27
CA VAL A 138 4.99 -7.63 -13.64
C VAL A 138 6.37 -7.00 -13.39
N SER A 139 6.58 -5.74 -13.78
CA SER A 139 7.84 -5.02 -13.51
C SER A 139 8.14 -4.88 -12.01
N GLN A 140 7.14 -4.62 -11.18
CA GLN A 140 7.30 -4.61 -9.73
C GLN A 140 7.91 -5.91 -9.19
N ILE A 141 7.44 -7.05 -9.69
CA ILE A 141 7.90 -8.37 -9.27
C ILE A 141 9.27 -8.70 -9.88
N LEU A 142 9.38 -8.61 -11.21
CA LEU A 142 10.54 -9.13 -11.95
C LEU A 142 11.74 -8.18 -11.93
N ASP A 143 11.50 -6.88 -12.12
CA ASP A 143 12.58 -5.89 -12.24
C ASP A 143 13.04 -5.43 -10.87
N TYR A 144 12.08 -5.10 -9.99
CA TYR A 144 12.37 -4.48 -8.70
C TYR A 144 12.35 -5.45 -7.51
N GLY A 145 11.70 -6.61 -7.64
CA GLY A 145 11.49 -7.52 -6.51
C GLY A 145 10.75 -6.86 -5.34
N PHE A 146 9.99 -5.80 -5.62
CA PHE A 146 9.25 -4.99 -4.67
C PHE A 146 7.90 -4.67 -5.29
N PHE A 147 6.87 -5.31 -4.78
CA PHE A 147 5.55 -5.26 -5.39
C PHE A 147 4.48 -4.93 -4.37
N HIS A 148 3.45 -4.28 -4.90
CA HIS A 148 2.24 -4.02 -4.18
C HIS A 148 1.43 -5.33 -4.11
N ALA A 149 1.23 -5.85 -2.90
CA ALA A 149 0.65 -7.16 -2.67
C ALA A 149 -0.88 -7.18 -2.71
N ASP A 150 -1.53 -6.02 -2.73
CA ASP A 150 -2.99 -5.89 -2.82
C ASP A 150 -3.40 -4.71 -3.71
N PRO A 151 -3.14 -4.75 -5.04
CA PRO A 151 -3.46 -3.68 -5.99
C PRO A 151 -4.98 -3.51 -6.14
N HIS A 152 -5.60 -2.87 -5.17
CA HIS A 152 -7.02 -2.55 -5.19
C HIS A 152 -7.25 -1.41 -6.19
N ALA A 153 -8.16 -1.63 -7.14
CA ALA A 153 -8.47 -0.67 -8.20
C ALA A 153 -8.89 0.72 -7.66
N GLY A 154 -9.41 0.78 -6.43
CA GLY A 154 -9.76 2.05 -5.77
C GLY A 154 -8.60 3.02 -5.52
N ASN A 155 -7.36 2.52 -5.54
CA ASN A 155 -6.14 3.31 -5.33
C ASN A 155 -5.40 3.62 -6.63
N ILE A 156 -6.03 3.44 -7.81
CA ILE A 156 -5.40 3.74 -9.10
C ILE A 156 -6.19 4.85 -9.78
N LEU A 157 -5.51 5.94 -10.13
CA LEU A 157 -6.10 7.17 -10.64
C LEU A 157 -5.45 7.58 -11.97
N VAL A 158 -6.22 7.55 -13.06
CA VAL A 158 -5.75 7.92 -14.40
C VAL A 158 -5.78 9.44 -14.57
N LYS A 159 -4.72 10.04 -15.11
CA LYS A 159 -4.65 11.49 -15.32
C LYS A 159 -5.43 11.89 -16.58
N LYS A 160 -6.16 13.00 -16.53
CA LYS A 160 -7.07 13.45 -17.61
C LYS A 160 -6.37 13.92 -18.89
N THR A 161 -5.13 14.40 -18.80
CA THR A 161 -4.54 15.28 -19.83
C THR A 161 -3.78 14.57 -20.93
N GLU A 162 -3.48 13.28 -20.79
CA GLU A 162 -2.75 12.52 -21.79
C GLU A 162 -3.21 11.05 -21.72
N LYS A 163 -3.11 10.27 -22.81
CA LYS A 163 -3.32 8.82 -22.84
C LYS A 163 -2.30 8.05 -21.97
N TRP A 164 -2.28 8.31 -20.66
CA TRP A 164 -1.28 7.89 -19.70
C TRP A 164 -1.97 7.32 -18.46
N CYS A 165 -1.63 6.09 -18.11
CA CYS A 165 -2.08 5.49 -16.86
C CYS A 165 -1.18 5.99 -15.72
N SER A 166 -1.52 7.09 -15.07
CA SER A 166 -0.84 7.43 -13.82
C SER A 166 -1.24 6.39 -12.77
N SER A 167 -0.42 5.40 -12.45
CA SER A 167 -0.72 4.57 -11.27
C SER A 167 -0.34 5.38 -10.02
N ILE A 168 -1.27 6.20 -9.54
CA ILE A 168 -1.14 6.92 -8.27
C ILE A 168 -1.24 5.86 -7.18
N LEU A 169 -0.17 5.09 -6.94
CA LEU A 169 -0.13 4.19 -5.79
C LEU A 169 -0.14 5.06 -4.54
N GLY A 170 -1.34 5.23 -4.04
CA GLY A 170 -1.65 6.00 -2.88
C GLY A 170 -2.79 5.28 -2.19
N LEU A 171 -2.43 4.70 -1.04
CA LEU A 171 -3.18 4.73 0.23
C LEU A 171 -3.62 3.34 0.72
N SER A 172 -2.97 2.91 1.81
CA SER A 172 -3.18 1.69 2.61
C SER A 172 -2.72 0.38 2.00
N GLU A 173 -1.44 0.31 1.66
CA GLU A 173 -0.96 -0.73 0.75
C GLU A 173 0.16 -1.58 1.35
N ARG A 174 -0.09 -2.90 1.42
CA ARG A 174 0.91 -3.89 1.80
C ARG A 174 1.91 -4.04 0.66
N PHE A 175 3.13 -3.60 0.86
CA PHE A 175 4.24 -3.94 -0.04
C PHE A 175 4.97 -5.18 0.46
N ARG A 176 5.40 -6.03 -0.47
CA ARG A 176 6.26 -7.18 -0.18
C ARG A 176 7.56 -7.06 -0.95
N ARG A 177 8.66 -7.41 -0.27
CA ARG A 177 9.94 -7.69 -0.91
C ARG A 177 10.02 -9.17 -1.21
N MET A 178 10.29 -9.49 -2.46
CA MET A 178 10.59 -10.86 -2.84
C MET A 178 12.02 -11.17 -2.38
N ILE A 179 12.19 -12.19 -1.53
CA ILE A 179 13.52 -12.68 -1.16
C ILE A 179 14.12 -13.34 -2.41
N ARG A 180 15.09 -12.69 -3.06
CA ARG A 180 15.88 -13.30 -4.16
C ARG A 180 16.77 -14.42 -3.60
N LYS A 181 16.21 -15.57 -3.23
CA LYS A 181 17.00 -16.81 -3.21
C LYS A 181 17.08 -17.31 -4.64
N SER A 182 18.23 -17.03 -5.27
CA SER A 182 18.81 -17.70 -6.44
C SER A 182 17.88 -18.05 -7.61
N TRP A 183 17.72 -17.11 -8.56
CA TRP A 183 17.25 -17.40 -9.93
C TRP A 183 18.27 -16.96 -11.00
N LYS A 184 19.53 -16.69 -10.60
CA LYS A 184 20.61 -16.25 -11.52
C LYS A 184 21.71 -17.28 -11.76
N THR A 185 21.43 -18.57 -11.53
CA THR A 185 22.33 -19.67 -11.91
C THR A 185 21.53 -20.73 -12.64
N SER A 186 21.40 -20.57 -13.96
CA SER A 186 21.31 -21.62 -14.99
C SER A 186 20.89 -20.99 -16.32
N LEU A 187 21.81 -20.26 -16.96
CA LEU A 187 21.93 -20.12 -18.41
C LEU A 187 23.43 -20.05 -18.72
#